data_AF-A0A1F3EPK6-F1
#
_entry.id   AF-A0A1F3EPK6-F1
#
_cell.length_a   1.000
_cell.length_b   1.000
_cell.length_c   1.000
_cell.angle_alpha   90.00
_cell.angle_beta   90.00
_cell.angle_gamma   90.00
#
_symmetry.space_group_name_H-M   'P 1'
#
loop_
_entity.id
_entity.type
_entity.pdbx_description
1 polymer ?
#
loop_
_entity_poly.entity_id
_entity_poly.type
_entity_poly.pdbx_seq_one_letter_code
_entity_poly.pdbx_strand_id
1 'polypeptide(L)'
;MKYNEIPGVTLKMIIDSGIIKPGTKVYASPNHLITGNINEDGSITLIFDQQQKTFPFPSGAARAIVKTSTNGWLFWKILDCDQYKDLSYFKNEYLKISELK
;
A
#
# COMPACT_ATOMS: atom_id res chain seq x y z
N MET A 1 8.11 16.52 -3.87
CA MET A 1 9.11 15.43 -3.87
C MET A 1 8.89 14.58 -5.11
N LYS A 2 9.94 14.30 -5.90
CA LYS A 2 9.84 13.34 -7.01
C LYS A 2 9.93 11.93 -6.41
N TYR A 3 8.92 11.10 -6.64
CA TYR A 3 8.97 9.69 -6.27
C TYR A 3 9.91 8.97 -7.23
N ASN A 4 10.99 8.38 -6.71
CA ASN A 4 11.83 7.47 -7.46
C ASN A 4 11.31 6.05 -7.21
N GLU A 5 10.79 5.41 -8.26
CA GLU A 5 10.36 4.03 -8.18
C GLU A 5 11.60 3.13 -8.07
N ILE A 6 11.78 2.50 -6.91
CA ILE A 6 12.84 1.50 -6.72
C ILE A 6 12.28 0.14 -7.15
N PRO A 7 12.79 -0.48 -8.23
CA PRO A 7 12.34 -1.79 -8.67
C PRO A 7 12.62 -2.85 -7.61
N GLY A 8 11.72 -3.81 -7.43
CA GLY A 8 12.00 -5.03 -6.66
C GLY A 8 11.43 -5.09 -5.23
N VAL A 9 11.02 -3.98 -4.61
CA VAL A 9 10.34 -4.04 -3.29
C VAL A 9 8.86 -4.34 -3.46
N THR A 10 8.40 -5.42 -2.86
CA THR A 10 6.97 -5.82 -2.83
C THR A 10 6.35 -5.53 -1.46
N LEU A 11 5.01 -5.44 -1.39
CA LEU A 11 4.32 -5.33 -0.10
C LEU A 11 4.62 -6.53 0.80
N LYS A 12 4.70 -7.73 0.22
CA LYS A 12 5.06 -8.95 0.95
C LYS A 12 6.39 -8.81 1.68
N MET A 13 7.42 -8.25 1.05
CA MET A 13 8.72 -8.05 1.70
C MET A 13 8.64 -7.12 2.92
N ILE A 14 7.80 -6.08 2.86
CA ILE A 14 7.59 -5.13 3.95
C ILE A 14 6.76 -5.77 5.09
N ILE A 15 5.84 -6.68 4.75
CA ILE A 15 5.08 -7.47 5.71
C ILE A 15 5.98 -8.49 6.41
N ASP A 16 6.79 -9.22 5.64
CA ASP A 16 7.72 -10.23 6.14
C ASP A 16 8.80 -9.61 7.04
N SER A 17 9.12 -8.31 6.86
CA SER A 17 10.02 -7.58 7.76
C SER A 17 9.34 -7.07 9.04
N GLY A 18 8.03 -7.21 9.18
CA GLY A 18 7.25 -6.78 10.35
C GLY A 18 6.95 -5.27 10.41
N ILE A 19 7.25 -4.50 9.36
CA ILE A 19 6.99 -3.04 9.31
C ILE A 19 5.49 -2.78 9.17
N ILE A 20 4.82 -3.58 8.33
CA ILE A 20 3.37 -3.58 8.15
C ILE A 20 2.85 -4.95 8.60
N LYS A 21 1.70 -4.98 9.28
CA LYS A 21 1.07 -6.25 9.68
C LYS A 21 0.04 -6.69 8.62
N PRO A 22 -0.16 -8.00 8.41
CA PRO A 22 -1.32 -8.47 7.67
C PRO A 22 -2.62 -7.96 8.30
N GLY A 23 -3.61 -7.65 7.47
CA GLY A 23 -4.88 -7.04 7.89
C GLY A 23 -4.80 -5.53 8.11
N THR A 24 -3.63 -4.88 7.98
CA THR A 24 -3.52 -3.42 8.06
C THR A 24 -4.42 -2.76 7.03
N LYS A 25 -5.23 -1.80 7.49
CA LYS A 25 -6.13 -1.03 6.64
C LYS A 25 -5.36 0.03 5.85
N VAL A 26 -5.68 0.13 4.57
CA VAL A 26 -5.21 1.20 3.67
C VAL A 26 -6.34 2.13 3.31
N TYR A 27 -5.98 3.38 3.04
CA TYR A 27 -6.89 4.49 2.74
C TYR A 27 -6.44 5.15 1.44
N ALA A 28 -7.38 5.45 0.54
CA ALA A 28 -7.05 6.15 -0.69
C ALA A 28 -6.72 7.62 -0.42
N SER A 29 -5.57 8.11 -0.88
CA SER A 29 -5.14 9.50 -0.74
C SER A 29 -6.15 10.55 -1.23
N PRO A 30 -6.88 10.38 -2.35
CA PRO A 30 -7.85 11.39 -2.76
C PRO A 30 -9.13 11.38 -1.92
N ASN A 31 -9.43 10.28 -1.22
CA ASN A 31 -10.61 10.14 -0.39
C ASN A 31 -10.43 9.01 0.64
N HIS A 32 -10.16 9.35 1.90
CA HIS A 32 -9.94 8.37 2.97
C HIS A 32 -11.20 7.54 3.34
N LEU A 33 -12.37 7.83 2.77
CA LEU A 33 -13.53 6.94 2.90
C LEU A 33 -13.37 5.64 2.08
N ILE A 34 -12.53 5.68 1.05
CA ILE A 34 -12.22 4.50 0.24
C ILE A 34 -11.10 3.74 0.94
N THR A 35 -11.41 2.53 1.39
CA THR A 35 -10.51 1.70 2.19
C THR A 35 -10.31 0.31 1.60
N GLY A 36 -9.23 -0.32 2.04
CA GLY A 36 -8.91 -1.72 1.75
C GLY A 36 -8.10 -2.33 2.87
N ASN A 37 -7.84 -3.63 2.79
CA ASN A 37 -6.98 -4.35 3.74
C ASN A 37 -5.80 -4.97 2.99
N ILE A 38 -4.61 -4.87 3.58
CA ILE A 38 -3.42 -5.56 3.11
C ILE A 38 -3.51 -7.01 3.57
N ASN A 39 -3.41 -7.96 2.64
CA ASN A 39 -3.39 -9.39 2.95
C ASN A 39 -1.95 -9.87 3.20
N GLU A 40 -1.80 -11.06 3.77
CA GLU A 40 -0.50 -11.64 4.14
C GLU A 40 0.45 -11.87 2.95
N ASP A 41 -0.09 -12.12 1.77
CA ASP A 41 0.66 -12.30 0.53
C ASP A 41 1.09 -10.96 -0.13
N GLY A 42 0.75 -9.83 0.48
CA GLY A 42 1.02 -8.49 -0.05
C GLY A 42 -0.02 -7.98 -1.07
N SER A 43 -1.09 -8.75 -1.32
CA SER A 43 -2.22 -8.26 -2.10
C SER A 43 -3.09 -7.29 -1.29
N ILE A 44 -3.92 -6.49 -1.97
CA ILE A 44 -4.87 -5.56 -1.34
C ILE A 44 -6.28 -6.01 -1.68
N THR A 45 -7.09 -6.22 -0.64
CA THR A 45 -8.53 -6.46 -0.75
C THR A 45 -9.29 -5.15 -0.59
N LEU A 46 -10.07 -4.78 -1.60
CA LEU A 46 -10.99 -3.65 -1.56
C LEU A 46 -12.43 -4.15 -1.37
N ILE A 47 -13.22 -3.37 -0.64
CA ILE A 47 -14.67 -3.58 -0.53
C ILE A 47 -15.35 -2.37 -1.16
N PHE A 48 -15.98 -2.58 -2.31
CA PHE A 48 -16.76 -1.56 -3.02
C PHE A 48 -17.98 -2.22 -3.69
N ASP A 49 -19.09 -1.50 -3.81
CA ASP A 49 -20.33 -2.01 -4.43
C ASP A 49 -20.83 -3.35 -3.86
N GLN A 50 -20.69 -3.55 -2.54
CA GLN A 50 -21.01 -4.81 -1.83
C GLN A 50 -20.20 -6.03 -2.30
N GLN A 51 -19.17 -5.83 -3.13
CA GLN A 51 -18.27 -6.87 -3.60
C GLN A 51 -16.89 -6.72 -2.98
N GLN A 52 -16.28 -7.86 -2.70
CA GLN A 52 -14.89 -7.94 -2.29
C GLN A 52 -14.04 -8.26 -3.52
N LYS A 53 -13.01 -7.45 -3.77
CA LYS A 53 -12.07 -7.71 -4.86
C LYS A 53 -10.63 -7.58 -4.39
N THR A 54 -9.84 -8.61 -4.68
CA THR A 54 -8.42 -8.69 -4.30
C THR A 54 -7.54 -8.40 -5.49
N PHE A 55 -6.50 -7.60 -5.27
CA PHE A 55 -5.54 -7.18 -6.29
C PHE A 55 -4.13 -7.52 -5.84
N PRO A 56 -3.31 -8.18 -6.68
CA PRO A 56 -1.97 -8.60 -6.30
C PRO A 56 -0.99 -7.42 -6.12
N PHE A 57 -1.31 -6.25 -6.68
CA PHE A 57 -0.43 -5.08 -6.64
C PHE A 57 -1.17 -3.80 -6.22
N PRO A 58 -0.51 -2.90 -5.47
CA PRO A 58 -1.09 -1.62 -5.05
C PRO A 58 -1.64 -0.76 -6.19
N SER A 59 -0.91 -0.71 -7.32
CA SER A 59 -1.30 0.05 -8.51
C SER A 59 -2.57 -0.50 -9.16
N GLY A 60 -2.74 -1.83 -9.18
CA GLY A 60 -3.94 -2.49 -9.67
C GLY A 60 -5.17 -2.17 -8.83
N ALA A 61 -5.03 -2.23 -7.50
CA ALA A 61 -6.08 -1.83 -6.56
C ALA A 61 -6.47 -0.35 -6.76
N ALA A 62 -5.49 0.54 -6.88
CA ALA A 62 -5.74 1.97 -7.05
C ALA A 62 -6.44 2.27 -8.38
N ARG A 63 -5.99 1.66 -9.48
CA ARG A 63 -6.61 1.78 -10.81
C ARG A 63 -8.06 1.29 -10.81
N ALA A 64 -8.40 0.28 -10.01
CA ALA A 64 -9.78 -0.18 -9.90
C ALA A 64 -10.74 0.91 -9.40
N ILE A 65 -10.24 1.83 -8.57
CA ILE A 65 -10.96 2.97 -8.03
C ILE A 65 -10.95 4.14 -9.01
N VAL A 66 -9.78 4.64 -9.40
CA VAL A 66 -9.67 5.90 -10.17
C VAL A 66 -9.81 5.73 -11.68
N LYS A 67 -9.88 4.49 -12.17
CA LYS A 67 -9.98 4.13 -13.60
C LYS A 67 -8.86 4.70 -14.51
N THR A 68 -7.81 5.27 -13.92
CA THR A 68 -6.63 5.79 -14.62
C THR A 68 -5.35 5.17 -14.07
N SER A 69 -4.24 5.32 -14.81
CA SER A 69 -2.92 4.91 -14.34
C SER A 69 -2.52 5.76 -13.14
N THR A 70 -2.17 5.11 -12.03
CA THR A 70 -1.76 5.80 -10.82
C THR A 70 -0.69 5.01 -10.07
N ASN A 71 0.12 5.73 -9.32
CA ASN A 71 1.16 5.13 -8.51
C ASN A 71 0.56 4.59 -7.20
N GLY A 72 0.41 3.27 -7.12
CA GLY A 72 -0.15 2.60 -5.95
C GLY A 72 0.60 2.88 -4.65
N TRP A 73 1.90 3.17 -4.69
CA TRP A 73 2.71 3.45 -3.50
C TRP A 73 2.42 4.82 -2.88
N LEU A 74 1.99 5.79 -3.70
CA LEU A 74 1.58 7.11 -3.24
C LEU A 74 0.07 7.20 -3.02
N PHE A 75 -0.68 6.35 -3.72
CA PHE A 75 -2.14 6.36 -3.67
C PHE A 75 -2.67 5.83 -2.34
N TRP A 76 -2.07 4.76 -1.82
CA TRP A 76 -2.53 4.13 -0.58
C TRP A 76 -1.78 4.68 0.63
N LYS A 77 -2.52 4.94 1.71
CA LYS A 77 -2.01 5.40 3.00
C LYS A 77 -2.37 4.43 4.11
N ILE A 78 -1.54 4.35 5.13
CA ILE A 78 -1.83 3.66 6.39
C ILE A 78 -1.97 4.72 7.48
N LEU A 79 -2.95 4.56 8.36
CA LEU A 79 -3.07 5.37 9.57
C LEU A 79 -2.11 4.84 10.63
N ASP A 80 -1.07 5.61 10.94
CA ASP A 80 -0.02 5.27 11.90
C ASP A 80 0.17 6.46 12.86
N CYS A 81 -0.06 6.25 14.16
CA CYS A 81 -0.01 7.31 15.19
C CYS A 81 -0.78 8.59 14.80
N ASP A 82 -2.06 8.44 14.41
CA ASP A 82 -2.94 9.52 13.94
C ASP A 82 -2.48 10.28 12.69
N GLN A 83 -1.46 9.76 11.99
CA GLN A 83 -0.97 10.33 10.74
C GLN A 83 -1.13 9.35 9.59
N TYR A 84 -1.63 9.86 8.46
CA TYR A 84 -1.69 9.09 7.23
C TYR A 84 -0.33 9.11 6.53
N LYS A 85 0.32 7.96 6.47
CA LYS A 85 1.60 7.77 5.78
C LYS A 85 1.39 6.94 4.53
N ASP A 86 1.93 7.40 3.41
CA ASP A 86 1.81 6.70 2.13
C ASP A 86 2.58 5.37 2.18
N LEU A 87 2.17 4.35 1.40
CA LEU A 87 2.92 3.08 1.31
C LEU A 87 4.40 3.28 0.91
N SER A 88 4.69 4.34 0.15
CA SER A 88 6.06 4.73 -0.20
C SER A 88 6.95 5.03 1.01
N TYR A 89 6.36 5.55 2.11
CA TYR A 89 7.08 5.77 3.36
C TYR A 89 7.61 4.44 3.93
N PHE A 90 6.74 3.44 4.06
CA PHE A 90 7.11 2.12 4.58
C PHE A 90 8.05 1.36 3.65
N LYS A 91 7.92 1.54 2.34
CA LYS A 91 8.88 1.04 1.36
C LYS A 91 10.29 1.63 1.59
N ASN A 92 10.39 2.91 1.89
CA ASN A 92 11.68 3.55 2.19
C ASN A 92 12.25 3.07 3.54
N GLU A 93 11.40 2.87 4.55
CA GLU A 93 11.84 2.32 5.85
C GLU A 93 12.40 0.89 5.69
N TYR A 94 11.74 0.05 4.89
CA TYR A 94 12.25 -1.28 4.55
C TYR A 94 13.65 -1.22 3.91
N LEU A 95 13.84 -0.30 2.95
CA LEU A 95 15.11 -0.17 2.25
C LEU A 95 16.25 0.25 3.19
N LYS A 96 16.02 1.23 4.06
CA LYS A 96 17.01 1.65 5.07
C LYS A 96 17.45 0.50 5.96
N ILE A 97 16.52 -0.36 6.37
CA ILE A 97 16.84 -1.53 7.21
C ILE A 97 17.60 -2.58 6.40
N SER A 98 17.27 -2.75 5.11
CA SER A 98 17.95 -3.73 4.24
C SER A 98 19.38 -3.32 3.89
N GLU A 99 19.69 -2.03 3.80
CA GLU A 99 21.05 -1.53 3.54
C GLU A 99 21.97 -1.62 4.76
N LEU A 100 21.42 -1.84 5.96
CA LEU A 100 22.17 -1.99 7.21
C LEU A 100 22.56 -3.45 7.51
N LYS A 101 22.16 -4.41 6.67
CA LYS A 101 22.51 -5.83 6.79
C LYS A 101 23.58 -6.23 5.79
#